data_AF-A0A8I6RHG6-F1
#
_entry.id   AF-A0A8I6RHG6-F1
#
_cell.length_a   1.000
_cell.length_b   1.000
_cell.length_c   1.000
_cell.angle_alpha   90.00
_cell.angle_beta   90.00
_cell.angle_gamma   90.00
#
_symmetry.space_group_name_H-M   'P 1'
#
loop_
_entity.id
_entity.type
_entity.pdbx_description
1 polymer ?
#
loop_
_entity_poly.entity_id
_entity_poly.type
_entity_poly.pdbx_seq_one_letter_code
_entity_poly.pdbx_strand_id
1 'polypeptide(L)'
;MKLPCAFLLAVATLAISTLAKTYTECELVDQLLNYGFNKTDLANWVCLIKHGSNFSTEAKNTETDSDGKTYTAHGLFQISDEKWCENDKPGGTCKVKCEDLRKAMSGTVECAHEIHDEHDGFGNWKVWKENCNGTSLTEPNCPEEIAKYS
;
A
#
# COMPACT_ATOMS: atom_id res chain seq x y z
N MET A 1 -53.34 22.29 9.17
CA MET A 1 -52.12 22.26 8.33
C MET A 1 -51.06 21.48 9.08
N LYS A 2 -50.59 20.36 8.52
CA LYS A 2 -49.66 19.42 9.16
C LYS A 2 -48.22 19.88 8.89
N LEU A 3 -47.45 20.12 9.94
CA LEU A 3 -46.00 20.37 9.87
C LEU A 3 -45.31 19.01 9.70
N PRO A 4 -44.54 18.73 8.64
CA PRO A 4 -43.68 17.56 8.62
C PRO A 4 -42.38 17.90 9.32
N CYS A 5 -42.09 17.18 10.41
CA CYS A 5 -40.78 17.11 11.04
C CYS A 5 -39.75 16.61 10.01
N ALA A 6 -39.05 17.53 9.36
CA ALA A 6 -37.83 17.21 8.64
C ALA A 6 -36.72 16.95 9.67
N PHE A 7 -36.57 15.69 10.06
CA PHE A 7 -35.37 15.20 10.74
C PHE A 7 -34.21 15.28 9.74
N LEU A 8 -33.50 16.41 9.72
CA LEU A 8 -32.19 16.52 9.07
C LEU A 8 -31.17 15.78 9.94
N LEU A 9 -30.98 14.49 9.67
CA LEU A 9 -29.81 13.75 10.15
C LEU A 9 -28.58 14.28 9.40
N ALA A 10 -27.96 15.33 9.94
CA ALA A 10 -26.62 15.73 9.54
C ALA A 10 -25.65 14.64 10.04
N VAL A 11 -25.36 13.66 9.18
CA VAL A 11 -24.27 12.72 9.42
C VAL A 11 -22.97 13.50 9.27
N ALA A 12 -22.43 13.96 10.40
CA ALA A 12 -21.08 14.51 10.44
C ALA A 12 -20.10 13.38 10.11
N THR A 13 -19.67 13.31 8.86
CA THR A 13 -18.56 12.45 8.47
C THR A 13 -17.32 12.99 9.15
N LEU A 14 -16.90 12.36 10.25
CA LEU A 14 -15.55 12.54 10.77
C LEU A 14 -14.60 12.14 9.65
N ALA A 15 -13.96 13.11 9.01
CA ALA A 15 -12.79 12.85 8.20
C ALA A 15 -11.70 12.39 9.16
N ILE A 16 -11.60 11.08 9.37
CA ILE A 16 -10.48 10.47 10.07
C ILE A 16 -9.27 10.71 9.17
N SER A 17 -8.51 11.76 9.47
CA SER A 17 -7.18 11.95 8.92
C SER A 17 -6.33 10.81 9.43
N THR A 18 -6.23 9.75 8.64
CA THR A 18 -5.35 8.63 8.93
C THR A 18 -3.91 9.14 8.89
N LEU A 19 -3.30 9.23 10.07
CA LEU A 19 -1.95 9.73 10.27
C LEU A 19 -0.91 8.82 9.61
N ALA A 20 0.18 9.43 9.17
CA ALA A 20 1.44 8.79 8.84
C ALA A 20 1.82 7.73 9.89
N LYS A 21 2.22 6.54 9.45
CA LYS A 21 2.67 5.46 10.34
C LYS A 21 3.95 4.81 9.80
N THR A 22 4.89 4.55 10.70
CA THR A 22 5.98 3.61 10.45
C THR A 22 5.70 2.34 11.25
N TYR A 23 5.64 1.20 10.57
CA TYR A 23 5.41 -0.10 11.21
C TYR A 23 6.72 -0.72 11.69
N THR A 24 6.67 -1.50 12.77
CA THR A 24 7.67 -2.55 12.99
C THR A 24 7.43 -3.72 12.04
N GLU A 25 8.41 -4.61 11.87
CA GLU A 25 8.29 -5.75 10.95
C GLU A 25 7.10 -6.67 11.31
N CYS A 26 6.95 -7.03 12.58
CA CYS A 26 5.84 -7.92 12.98
C CYS A 26 4.48 -7.23 13.01
N GLU A 27 4.40 -5.94 13.34
CA GLU A 27 3.15 -5.19 13.13
C GLU A 27 2.76 -5.15 11.65
N LEU A 28 3.73 -5.00 10.74
CA LEU A 28 3.45 -5.06 9.31
C LEU A 28 2.93 -6.45 8.91
N VAL A 29 3.58 -7.53 9.37
CA VAL A 29 3.15 -8.90 9.09
C VAL A 29 1.72 -9.14 9.55
N ASP A 30 1.39 -8.76 10.78
CA ASP A 30 0.03 -8.88 11.32
C ASP A 30 -0.98 -8.14 10.44
N GLN A 31 -0.66 -6.93 10.00
CA GLN A 31 -1.53 -6.17 9.11
C GLN A 31 -1.65 -6.79 7.72
N LEU A 32 -0.55 -7.22 7.09
CA LEU A 32 -0.60 -7.89 5.78
C LEU A 32 -1.53 -9.11 5.83
N LEU A 33 -1.39 -9.94 6.86
CA LEU A 33 -2.27 -11.10 7.02
C LEU A 33 -3.73 -10.70 7.28
N ASN A 34 -3.96 -9.68 8.12
CA ASN A 34 -5.29 -9.13 8.36
C ASN A 34 -5.97 -8.60 7.09
N TYR A 35 -5.18 -8.09 6.14
CA TYR A 35 -5.63 -7.58 4.85
C TYR A 35 -5.63 -8.65 3.73
N GLY A 36 -5.48 -9.93 4.09
CA GLY A 36 -5.66 -11.05 3.17
C GLY A 36 -4.46 -11.35 2.27
N PHE A 37 -3.28 -10.81 2.56
CA PHE A 37 -2.06 -11.22 1.85
C PHE A 37 -1.70 -12.67 2.17
N ASN A 38 -1.30 -13.44 1.15
CA ASN A 38 -0.94 -14.83 1.32
C ASN A 38 0.38 -14.98 2.08
N LYS A 39 0.44 -15.92 3.03
CA LYS A 39 1.65 -16.31 3.76
C LYS A 39 2.81 -16.66 2.82
N THR A 40 2.53 -17.27 1.66
CA THR A 40 3.58 -17.65 0.69
C THR A 40 4.33 -16.45 0.12
N ASP A 41 3.68 -15.30 0.01
CA ASP A 41 4.26 -14.08 -0.56
C ASP A 41 4.72 -13.09 0.51
N LEU A 42 4.50 -13.41 1.79
CA LEU A 42 4.77 -12.51 2.91
C LEU A 42 6.24 -12.04 2.93
N ALA A 43 7.18 -12.94 2.67
CA ALA A 43 8.59 -12.59 2.60
C ALA A 43 8.91 -11.59 1.48
N ASN A 44 8.23 -11.70 0.33
CA ASN A 44 8.37 -10.76 -0.78
C ASN A 44 7.78 -9.39 -0.43
N TRP A 45 6.59 -9.35 0.17
CA TRP A 45 5.96 -8.10 0.62
C TRP A 45 6.80 -7.39 1.67
N VAL A 46 7.29 -8.10 2.68
CA VAL A 46 8.16 -7.53 3.71
C VAL A 46 9.47 -7.02 3.10
N CYS A 47 10.09 -7.75 2.16
CA CYS A 47 11.30 -7.29 1.47
C CYS A 47 11.04 -6.00 0.67
N LEU A 48 9.98 -5.98 -0.14
CA LEU A 48 9.58 -4.81 -0.93
C LEU A 48 9.38 -3.59 -0.03
N ILE A 49 8.61 -3.72 1.04
CA ILE A 49 8.26 -2.62 1.94
C ILE A 49 9.48 -2.15 2.75
N LYS A 50 10.34 -3.07 3.19
CA LYS A 50 11.58 -2.75 3.89
C LYS A 50 12.51 -1.90 3.03
N HIS A 51 12.80 -2.33 1.81
CA HIS A 51 13.71 -1.61 0.91
C HIS A 51 13.08 -0.37 0.30
N GLY A 52 11.78 -0.41 0.04
CA GLY A 52 11.05 0.65 -0.64
C GLY A 52 10.68 1.81 0.27
N SER A 53 10.11 1.54 1.43
CA SER A 53 9.52 2.57 2.28
C SER A 53 10.11 2.61 3.70
N ASN A 54 11.00 1.67 4.03
CA ASN A 54 11.46 1.43 5.39
C ASN A 54 10.28 1.37 6.37
N PHE A 55 9.24 0.64 5.95
CA PHE A 55 7.98 0.45 6.70
C PHE A 55 7.13 1.70 6.92
N SER A 56 7.42 2.82 6.25
CA SER A 56 6.71 4.09 6.40
C SER A 56 5.60 4.28 5.38
N THR A 57 4.39 4.64 5.82
CA THR A 57 3.31 5.00 4.91
C THR A 57 3.55 6.32 4.18
N GLU A 58 4.39 7.22 4.68
CA GLU A 58 4.63 8.53 4.04
C GLU A 58 5.77 8.51 3.01
N ALA A 59 6.40 7.36 2.78
CA ALA A 59 7.53 7.26 1.88
C ALA A 59 7.20 7.78 0.48
N LYS A 60 8.13 8.57 -0.08
CA LYS A 60 8.11 9.06 -1.45
C LYS A 60 9.50 8.90 -2.03
N ASN A 61 9.63 8.11 -3.10
CA ASN A 61 10.90 7.95 -3.80
C ASN A 61 10.70 8.33 -5.26
N THR A 62 11.40 9.37 -5.69
CA THR A 62 11.37 9.84 -7.07
C THR A 62 12.53 9.21 -7.82
N GLU A 63 12.24 8.66 -8.98
CA GLU A 63 13.19 7.96 -9.82
C GLU A 63 13.14 8.50 -11.24
N THR A 64 14.25 8.35 -11.96
CA THR A 64 14.34 8.67 -13.39
C THR A 64 14.78 7.41 -14.12
N ASP A 65 14.06 7.05 -15.18
CA ASP A 65 14.42 5.92 -16.02
C ASP A 65 15.55 6.26 -17.02
N SER A 66 15.94 5.27 -17.83
CA SER A 66 16.99 5.43 -18.84
C SER A 66 16.64 6.41 -19.94
N ASP A 67 15.35 6.67 -20.17
CA ASP A 67 14.84 7.58 -21.19
C ASP A 67 14.69 9.01 -20.65
N GLY A 68 15.02 9.22 -19.37
CA GLY A 68 14.95 10.52 -18.70
C GLY A 68 13.58 10.89 -18.16
N LYS A 69 12.61 9.97 -18.19
CA LYS A 69 11.28 10.18 -17.60
C LYS A 69 11.36 10.00 -16.10
N THR A 70 10.77 10.94 -15.36
CA THR A 70 10.72 10.92 -13.90
C THR A 70 9.34 10.48 -13.43
N TYR A 71 9.30 9.61 -12.44
CA TYR A 71 8.10 9.18 -11.72
C TYR A 71 8.39 9.07 -10.22
N THR A 72 7.34 9.02 -9.41
CA THR A 72 7.43 8.87 -7.96
C THR A 72 6.70 7.62 -7.51
N ALA A 73 7.36 6.83 -6.68
CA ALA A 73 6.76 5.71 -5.95
C ALA A 73 6.23 6.18 -4.59
N HIS A 74 5.00 5.77 -4.27
CA HIS A 74 4.23 6.30 -3.15
C HIS A 74 3.93 5.24 -2.08
N GLY A 75 4.17 5.66 -0.84
CA GLY A 75 3.69 5.03 0.38
C GLY A 75 4.29 3.68 0.68
N LEU A 76 3.59 2.91 1.53
CA LEU A 76 4.11 1.68 2.12
C LEU A 76 4.59 0.68 1.06
N PHE A 77 3.79 0.51 0.02
CA PHE A 77 4.01 -0.42 -1.09
C PHE A 77 4.75 0.19 -2.29
N GLN A 78 5.21 1.44 -2.23
CA GLN A 78 5.96 2.07 -3.32
C GLN A 78 5.26 1.97 -4.70
N ILE A 79 3.97 2.31 -4.72
CA ILE A 79 3.14 2.28 -5.94
C ILE A 79 3.46 3.52 -6.78
N SER A 80 3.86 3.33 -8.04
CA SER A 80 4.33 4.40 -8.93
C SER A 80 3.21 5.23 -9.58
N ASP A 81 3.37 6.56 -9.59
CA ASP A 81 2.54 7.50 -10.35
C ASP A 81 2.75 7.45 -11.87
N GLU A 82 3.68 6.61 -12.33
CA GLU A 82 3.90 6.35 -13.75
C GLU A 82 2.68 5.68 -14.42
N LYS A 83 1.99 4.81 -13.68
CA LYS A 83 0.93 3.93 -14.21
C LYS A 83 -0.25 3.73 -13.26
N TRP A 84 -0.02 3.73 -11.95
CA TRP A 84 -0.96 3.14 -11.00
C TRP A 84 -1.88 4.15 -10.33
N CYS A 85 -1.38 5.36 -10.06
CA CYS A 85 -2.12 6.44 -9.45
C CYS A 85 -1.91 7.76 -10.21
N GLU A 86 -2.70 8.79 -9.89
CA GLU A 86 -2.52 10.14 -10.41
C GLU A 86 -2.45 11.16 -9.25
N ASN A 87 -1.61 12.19 -9.39
CA ASN A 87 -1.49 13.25 -8.38
C ASN A 87 -2.72 14.19 -8.45
N ASP A 88 -3.12 14.76 -7.31
CA ASP A 88 -4.23 15.73 -7.15
C ASP A 88 -5.66 15.20 -7.41
N LYS A 89 -5.84 14.21 -8.28
CA LYS A 89 -7.15 13.61 -8.63
C LYS A 89 -7.05 12.09 -8.79
N PRO A 90 -8.15 11.33 -8.64
CA PRO A 90 -8.11 9.89 -8.84
C PRO A 90 -7.80 9.56 -10.31
N GLY A 91 -6.86 8.66 -10.53
CA GLY A 91 -6.41 8.27 -11.87
C GLY A 91 -5.46 7.08 -11.84
N GLY A 92 -4.78 6.85 -12.96
CA GLY A 92 -4.01 5.62 -13.17
C GLY A 92 -4.90 4.37 -13.25
N THR A 93 -4.26 3.19 -13.25
CA THR A 93 -4.97 1.91 -13.34
C THR A 93 -5.86 1.68 -12.11
N CYS A 94 -5.34 1.95 -10.90
CA CYS A 94 -6.06 1.75 -9.64
C CYS A 94 -7.15 2.82 -9.39
N LYS A 95 -7.24 3.88 -10.21
CA LYS A 95 -8.21 4.99 -10.07
C LYS A 95 -8.17 5.66 -8.69
N VAL A 96 -6.97 5.87 -8.16
CA VAL A 96 -6.74 6.50 -6.84
C VAL A 96 -5.87 7.74 -6.95
N LYS A 97 -5.95 8.60 -5.93
CA LYS A 97 -4.99 9.70 -5.76
C LYS A 97 -3.68 9.17 -5.17
N CYS A 98 -2.53 9.58 -5.69
CA CYS A 98 -1.24 9.16 -5.13
C CYS A 98 -1.03 9.63 -3.68
N GLU A 99 -1.71 10.70 -3.24
CA GLU A 99 -1.71 11.14 -1.84
C GLU A 99 -2.45 10.17 -0.91
N ASP A 100 -3.48 9.50 -1.41
CA ASP A 100 -4.24 8.51 -0.62
C ASP A 100 -3.40 7.26 -0.36
N LEU A 101 -2.44 6.97 -1.24
CA LEU A 101 -1.51 5.87 -1.07
C LEU A 101 -0.47 6.10 0.03
N ARG A 102 -0.35 7.33 0.55
CA ARG A 102 0.60 7.66 1.62
C ARG A 102 -0.01 7.69 3.02
N LYS A 103 -1.31 7.37 3.08
CA LYS A 103 -2.13 7.38 4.30
C LYS A 103 -2.15 5.98 4.94
N ALA A 104 -3.23 5.65 5.64
CA ALA A 104 -3.38 4.31 6.22
C ALA A 104 -3.41 3.20 5.16
N MET A 105 -3.05 2.00 5.62
CA MET A 105 -2.94 0.79 4.82
C MET A 105 -4.26 0.39 4.14
N SER A 106 -5.43 0.71 4.72
CA SER A 106 -6.73 0.29 4.20
C SER A 106 -7.03 0.75 2.78
N GLY A 107 -6.49 1.90 2.34
CA GLY A 107 -6.68 2.42 0.98
C GLY A 107 -5.55 2.08 0.00
N THR A 108 -4.45 1.50 0.49
CA THR A 108 -3.28 1.15 -0.33
C THR A 108 -3.24 -0.32 -0.70
N VAL A 109 -3.82 -1.17 0.15
CA VAL A 109 -3.86 -2.62 -0.02
C VAL A 109 -4.59 -3.04 -1.30
N GLU A 110 -5.72 -2.39 -1.62
CA GLU A 110 -6.51 -2.75 -2.80
C GLU A 110 -5.70 -2.61 -4.09
N CYS A 111 -5.00 -1.48 -4.25
CA CYS A 111 -4.12 -1.28 -5.41
C CYS A 111 -2.90 -2.21 -5.39
N ALA A 112 -2.35 -2.55 -4.22
CA ALA A 112 -1.25 -3.51 -4.13
C ALA A 112 -1.68 -4.92 -4.59
N HIS A 113 -2.87 -5.36 -4.17
CA HIS A 113 -3.48 -6.62 -4.62
C HIS A 113 -3.77 -6.59 -6.11
N GLU A 114 -4.41 -5.53 -6.63
CA GLU A 114 -4.70 -5.39 -8.07
C GLU A 114 -3.43 -5.50 -8.91
N ILE A 115 -2.34 -4.80 -8.53
CA ILE A 115 -1.06 -4.88 -9.23
C ILE A 115 -0.48 -6.30 -9.16
N HIS A 116 -0.50 -6.94 -7.99
CA HIS A 116 0.09 -8.26 -7.81
C HIS A 116 -0.71 -9.35 -8.54
N ASP A 117 -2.02 -9.38 -8.33
CA ASP A 117 -2.89 -10.47 -8.75
C ASP A 117 -3.30 -10.35 -10.23
N GLU A 118 -3.43 -9.13 -10.76
CA GLU A 118 -3.95 -8.88 -12.10
C GLU A 118 -2.90 -8.43 -13.12
N HIS A 119 -1.68 -8.08 -12.69
CA HIS A 119 -0.69 -7.43 -13.56
C HIS A 119 0.72 -8.03 -13.53
N ASP A 120 0.88 -9.35 -13.46
CA ASP A 120 2.19 -10.04 -13.49
C ASP A 120 3.02 -9.96 -12.19
N GLY A 121 2.36 -9.81 -11.03
CA GLY A 121 2.99 -9.97 -9.72
C GLY A 121 4.02 -8.91 -9.37
N PHE A 122 5.02 -9.30 -8.57
CA PHE A 122 6.05 -8.39 -8.03
C PHE A 122 6.94 -7.70 -9.08
N GLY A 123 6.93 -8.15 -10.34
CA GLY A 123 7.73 -7.56 -11.43
C GLY A 123 7.43 -6.09 -11.72
N ASN A 124 6.30 -5.58 -11.24
CA ASN A 124 5.90 -4.18 -11.36
C ASN A 124 6.64 -3.24 -10.41
N TRP A 125 7.28 -3.75 -9.37
CA TRP A 125 8.02 -2.95 -8.40
C TRP A 125 9.51 -3.00 -8.71
N LYS A 126 10.07 -1.87 -9.12
CA LYS A 126 11.51 -1.76 -9.39
C LYS A 126 12.34 -2.06 -8.14
N VAL A 127 11.97 -1.50 -6.98
CA VAL A 127 12.67 -1.77 -5.72
C VAL A 127 12.71 -3.26 -5.38
N TRP A 128 11.62 -4.00 -5.64
CA TRP A 128 11.60 -5.45 -5.44
C TRP A 128 12.49 -6.17 -6.44
N LYS A 129 12.47 -5.78 -7.73
CA LYS A 129 13.36 -6.35 -8.76
C LYS A 129 14.83 -6.19 -8.41
N GLU A 130 15.21 -5.07 -7.81
CA GLU A 130 16.61 -4.74 -7.49
C GLU A 130 17.10 -5.37 -6.18
N ASN A 131 16.21 -5.58 -5.20
CA ASN A 131 16.61 -5.97 -3.84
C ASN A 131 16.14 -7.35 -3.39
N CYS A 132 15.08 -7.88 -4.02
CA CYS A 132 14.37 -9.07 -3.55
C CYS A 132 14.35 -10.19 -4.58
N ASN A 133 14.20 -9.86 -5.88
CA ASN A 133 14.08 -10.85 -6.94
C ASN A 133 15.33 -11.74 -7.05
N GLY A 134 15.12 -13.06 -7.16
CA GLY A 134 16.21 -14.04 -7.28
C GLY A 134 17.06 -14.23 -6.01
N THR A 135 16.66 -13.62 -4.89
CA THR A 135 17.31 -13.82 -3.60
C THR A 135 16.58 -14.87 -2.76
N SER A 136 17.31 -15.55 -1.87
CA SER A 136 16.71 -16.46 -0.91
C SER A 136 16.11 -15.65 0.24
N LEU A 137 14.84 -15.28 0.12
CA LEU A 137 14.12 -14.57 1.17
C LEU A 137 13.74 -15.54 2.29
N THR A 138 14.00 -15.15 3.54
CA THR A 138 13.55 -15.87 4.72
C THR A 138 12.18 -15.37 5.14
N GLU A 139 11.33 -16.27 5.63
CA GLU A 139 10.08 -15.88 6.27
C GLU A 139 10.34 -14.91 7.44
N PRO A 140 9.51 -13.87 7.62
CA PRO A 140 9.63 -12.96 8.76
C PRO A 140 9.56 -13.70 10.09
N ASN A 141 10.42 -13.34 11.05
CA ASN A 141 10.45 -13.96 12.37
C ASN A 141 9.38 -13.37 13.30
N CYS A 142 8.11 -13.62 12.97
CA CYS A 142 6.92 -13.11 13.66
C CYS A 142 5.94 -14.25 13.99
N PRO A 143 6.37 -15.23 14.81
CA PRO A 143 5.63 -16.48 15.00
C PRO A 143 4.26 -16.27 15.65
N GLU A 144 4.14 -15.29 16.56
CA GLU A 144 2.87 -14.99 17.23
C GLU A 144 1.84 -14.43 16.25
N GLU A 145 2.25 -13.53 15.36
CA GLU A 145 1.40 -12.92 14.35
C GLU A 145 0.98 -13.94 13.29
N ILE A 146 1.93 -14.71 12.76
CA ILE A 146 1.67 -15.73 11.73
C ILE A 146 0.72 -16.82 12.26
N ALA A 147 0.83 -17.19 13.53
CA ALA A 147 -0.01 -18.20 14.15
C ALA A 147 -1.50 -17.81 14.24
N LYS A 148 -1.84 -16.51 14.27
CA LYS A 148 -3.24 -16.03 14.34
C LYS A 148 -4.06 -16.36 13.09
N TYR A 149 -3.40 -16.57 11.95
CA TYR A 149 -4.02 -16.74 10.63
C TYR A 149 -3.81 -18.15 10.06
N SER A 150 -3.59 -19.14 10.94
CA SER A 150 -3.36 -20.56 10.59
C SER A 150 -4.63 -21.40 10.66
#